data_AF-A0A2S2NIL3-F1
#
_entry.id   AF-A0A2S2NIL3-F1
#
_cell.length_a   1.000
_cell.length_b   1.000
_cell.length_c   1.000
_cell.angle_alpha   90.00
_cell.angle_beta   90.00
_cell.angle_gamma   90.00
#
_symmetry.space_group_name_H-M   'P 1'
#
loop_
_entity.id
_entity.type
_entity.pdbx_description
1 polymer ?
#
loop_
_entity_poly.entity_id
_entity_poly.type
_entity_poly.pdbx_seq_one_letter_code
_entity_poly.pdbx_strand_id
1 'polypeptide(L)'
;KHAQQQCQIAAVKYQRANEIHQAAKETVALAEARFLSKQHEWKFDSAWQEMLNNAILKVTEAENQKTESGREHQRKAALYQAAEQKVQMLEQKFKRSIIKSRPYFEEKYLCEGQLAAQKDTIIQIRYAVQRAKQEYSACLHRLEQISEEIHVQRQNNKLMECSLQGPREPGVGAEVSSMVNSWQELDNKKDANGMEDINLDWNLDKCDSRSLGSLSMDTSSILSDADDLDFDDDSQVTMELEQLRQKVRDLATKPLMMESKRTEEVEGVEDRKGWESELNATVDKLDRMMLKQECEKSQQQSPV
;
A
#
# COMPACT_ATOMS: atom_id res chain seq x y z
N LYS A 1 -14.84 15.24 15.74
CA LYS A 1 -13.66 14.42 15.40
C LYS A 1 -13.43 14.30 13.88
N HIS A 2 -14.22 13.56 13.10
CA HIS A 2 -13.98 13.46 11.64
C HIS A 2 -13.97 14.82 10.90
N ALA A 3 -14.96 15.69 11.14
CA ALA A 3 -14.99 17.03 10.53
C ALA A 3 -13.79 17.91 10.93
N GLN A 4 -13.29 17.74 12.16
CA GLN A 4 -12.12 18.43 12.68
C GLN A 4 -10.84 17.98 11.96
N GLN A 5 -10.63 16.67 11.84
CA GLN A 5 -9.50 16.10 11.10
C GLN A 5 -9.51 16.55 9.64
N GLN A 6 -10.68 16.52 8.98
CA GLN A 6 -10.81 17.00 7.61
C GLN A 6 -10.48 18.48 7.48
N CYS A 7 -10.89 19.31 8.44
CA CYS A 7 -10.55 20.73 8.49
C CYS A 7 -9.04 20.94 8.68
N GLN A 8 -8.40 20.22 9.61
CA GLN A 8 -6.95 20.28 9.83
C GLN A 8 -6.15 19.89 8.58
N ILE A 9 -6.51 18.76 7.94
CA ILE A 9 -5.86 18.33 6.69
C ILE A 9 -5.99 19.42 5.61
N ALA A 10 -7.16 20.05 5.50
CA ALA A 10 -7.36 21.13 4.53
C ALA A 10 -6.59 22.41 4.89
N ALA A 11 -6.43 22.71 6.18
CA ALA A 11 -5.63 23.83 6.65
C ALA A 11 -4.15 23.64 6.28
N VAL A 12 -3.59 22.45 6.53
CA VAL A 12 -2.19 22.15 6.15
C VAL A 12 -2.01 22.22 4.63
N LYS A 13 -2.97 21.69 3.85
CA LYS A 13 -2.96 21.84 2.38
C LYS A 13 -2.94 23.29 1.92
N TYR A 14 -3.77 24.14 2.53
CA TYR A 14 -3.80 25.56 2.20
C TYR A 14 -2.49 26.27 2.58
N GLN A 15 -1.94 25.98 3.76
CA GLN A 15 -0.65 26.53 4.19
C GLN A 15 0.45 26.17 3.19
N ARG A 16 0.53 24.89 2.81
CA ARG A 16 1.50 24.41 1.83
C ARG A 16 1.33 25.07 0.46
N ALA A 17 0.10 25.18 -0.04
CA ALA A 17 -0.18 25.87 -1.30
C ALA A 17 0.23 27.35 -1.25
N ASN A 18 0.08 28.01 -0.10
CA ASN A 18 0.53 29.38 0.10
C ASN A 18 2.07 29.48 0.10
N GLU A 19 2.77 28.55 0.74
CA GLU A 19 4.24 28.49 0.73
C GLU A 19 4.79 28.28 -0.68
N ILE A 20 4.19 27.38 -1.46
CA ILE A 20 4.55 27.15 -2.87
C ILE A 20 4.34 28.43 -3.70
N HIS A 21 3.22 29.12 -3.49
CA HIS A 21 2.96 30.39 -4.19
C HIS A 21 3.99 31.48 -3.84
N GLN A 22 4.41 31.58 -2.58
CA GLN A 22 5.47 32.52 -2.19
C GLN A 22 6.82 32.15 -2.83
N ALA A 23 7.21 30.88 -2.80
CA ALA A 23 8.44 30.42 -3.45
C ALA A 23 8.44 30.67 -4.97
N ALA A 24 7.28 30.49 -5.63
CA ALA A 24 7.14 30.81 -7.05
C ALA A 24 7.30 32.31 -7.31
N LYS A 25 6.74 33.18 -6.45
CA LYS A 25 6.93 34.64 -6.54
C LYS A 25 8.37 35.05 -6.34
N GLU A 26 9.06 34.46 -5.37
CA GLU A 26 10.50 34.68 -5.13
C GLU A 26 11.33 34.27 -6.36
N THR A 27 10.97 33.16 -7.01
CA THR A 27 11.63 32.70 -8.25
C THR A 27 11.51 33.74 -9.37
N VAL A 28 10.32 34.33 -9.57
CA VAL A 28 10.12 35.41 -10.55
C VAL A 28 10.91 36.65 -10.16
N ALA A 29 10.86 37.07 -8.89
CA ALA A 29 11.60 38.23 -8.41
C ALA A 29 13.12 38.09 -8.59
N LEU A 30 13.67 36.90 -8.34
CA LEU A 30 15.08 36.59 -8.58
C LEU A 30 15.42 36.60 -10.08
N ALA A 31 14.53 36.09 -10.94
CA ALA A 31 14.71 36.14 -12.39
C ALA A 31 14.71 37.58 -12.93
N GLU A 32 13.82 38.43 -12.43
CA GLU A 32 13.75 39.87 -12.76
C GLU A 32 14.99 40.63 -12.28
N ALA A 33 15.44 40.40 -11.04
CA ALA A 33 16.64 41.02 -10.50
C ALA A 33 17.90 40.65 -11.31
N ARG A 34 18.00 39.37 -11.70
CA ARG A 34 19.10 38.89 -12.55
C ARG A 34 19.09 39.53 -13.93
N PHE A 35 17.92 39.74 -14.52
CA PHE A 35 17.79 40.44 -15.81
C PHE A 35 18.26 41.89 -15.73
N LEU A 36 17.81 42.65 -14.72
CA LEU A 36 18.24 44.04 -14.51
C LEU A 36 19.76 44.14 -14.34
N SER A 37 20.40 43.16 -13.68
CA SER A 37 21.87 43.15 -13.50
C SER A 37 22.66 42.89 -14.80
N LYS A 38 22.08 42.16 -15.77
CA LYS A 38 22.75 41.73 -17.01
C LYS A 38 22.20 42.39 -18.28
N GLN A 39 21.41 43.44 -18.11
CA GLN A 39 20.69 44.16 -19.17
C GLN A 39 21.60 44.65 -20.32
N HIS A 40 22.89 44.88 -20.04
CA HIS A 40 23.87 45.40 -21.00
C HIS A 40 24.58 44.31 -21.83
N GLU A 41 24.53 43.05 -21.38
CA GLU A 41 25.14 41.89 -22.06
C GLU A 41 24.11 41.09 -22.87
N TRP A 42 22.85 41.06 -22.42
CA TRP A 42 21.83 40.17 -22.98
C TRP A 42 21.02 40.87 -24.07
N LYS A 43 21.37 40.62 -25.34
CA LYS A 43 20.50 40.96 -26.47
C LYS A 43 19.37 39.93 -26.53
N PHE A 44 18.17 40.27 -26.03
CA PHE A 44 16.91 39.53 -26.20
C PHE A 44 17.09 38.01 -26.37
N ASP A 45 17.44 37.34 -25.28
CA ASP A 45 17.64 35.88 -25.27
C ASP A 45 16.28 35.18 -25.25
N SER A 46 15.97 34.44 -26.32
CA SER A 46 14.73 33.65 -26.45
C SER A 46 14.57 32.65 -25.31
N ALA A 47 15.67 32.05 -24.83
CA ALA A 47 15.62 31.07 -23.75
C ALA A 47 15.25 31.72 -22.40
N TRP A 48 15.69 32.96 -22.17
CA TRP A 48 15.35 33.70 -20.96
C TRP A 48 13.87 34.16 -20.97
N GLN A 49 13.35 34.58 -22.14
CA GLN A 49 11.93 34.91 -22.27
C GLN A 49 11.03 33.69 -22.01
N GLU A 50 11.40 32.52 -22.54
CA GLU A 50 10.70 31.27 -22.26
C GLU A 50 10.77 30.89 -20.78
N MET A 51 11.93 31.04 -20.14
CA MET A 51 12.09 30.80 -18.70
C MET A 51 11.19 31.71 -17.86
N LEU A 52 11.14 33.02 -18.17
CA LEU A 52 10.29 33.97 -17.45
C LEU A 52 8.81 33.68 -17.68
N ASN A 53 8.40 33.39 -18.92
CA ASN A 53 7.03 33.01 -19.25
C ASN A 53 6.60 31.76 -18.45
N ASN A 54 7.47 30.74 -18.37
CA ASN A 54 7.22 29.55 -17.56
C ASN A 54 7.13 29.87 -16.06
N ALA A 55 8.01 30.73 -15.54
CA ALA A 55 7.95 31.15 -14.14
C ALA A 55 6.65 31.90 -13.81
N ILE A 56 6.17 32.77 -14.70
CA ILE A 56 4.90 33.49 -14.58
C ILE A 56 3.70 32.53 -14.64
N LEU A 57 3.73 31.55 -15.55
CA LEU A 57 2.71 30.50 -15.62
C LEU A 57 2.64 29.72 -14.30
N LYS A 58 3.80 29.33 -13.74
CA LYS A 58 3.87 28.64 -12.45
C LYS A 58 3.36 29.49 -11.28
N VAL A 59 3.64 30.79 -11.25
CA VAL A 59 3.06 31.69 -10.23
C VAL A 59 1.54 31.75 -10.34
N THR A 60 1.03 31.81 -11.57
CA THR A 60 -0.42 31.85 -11.85
C THR A 60 -1.08 30.54 -11.43
N GLU A 61 -0.47 29.40 -11.75
CA GLU A 61 -0.94 28.08 -11.33
C GLU A 61 -0.93 27.94 -9.80
N ALA A 62 0.17 28.33 -9.15
CA ALA A 62 0.28 28.29 -7.69
C ALA A 62 -0.74 29.20 -7.01
N GLU A 63 -1.05 30.38 -7.57
CA GLU A 63 -2.10 31.26 -7.05
C GLU A 63 -3.50 30.63 -7.20
N ASN A 64 -3.77 29.96 -8.32
CA ASN A 64 -5.02 29.24 -8.52
C ASN A 64 -5.17 28.09 -7.51
N GLN A 65 -4.12 27.29 -7.31
CA GLN A 65 -4.09 26.20 -6.32
C GLN A 65 -4.28 26.71 -4.89
N LYS A 66 -3.65 27.83 -4.52
CA LYS A 66 -3.85 28.51 -3.23
C LYS A 66 -5.29 28.99 -3.05
N THR A 67 -5.89 29.56 -4.09
CA THR A 67 -7.27 30.05 -4.05
C THR A 67 -8.25 28.89 -3.85
N GLU A 68 -8.10 27.81 -4.62
CA GLU A 68 -8.97 26.64 -4.52
C GLU A 68 -8.82 25.92 -3.17
N SER A 69 -7.58 25.69 -2.71
CA SER A 69 -7.34 25.10 -1.38
C SER A 69 -7.85 25.98 -0.24
N GLY A 70 -7.78 27.31 -0.38
CA GLY A 70 -8.37 28.25 0.58
C GLY A 70 -9.89 28.13 0.66
N ARG A 71 -10.56 28.01 -0.50
CA ARG A 71 -12.01 27.79 -0.59
C ARG A 71 -12.41 26.45 0.04
N GLU A 72 -11.66 25.38 -0.23
CA GLU A 72 -11.90 24.07 0.39
C GLU A 72 -11.72 24.08 1.91
N HIS A 73 -10.66 24.72 2.40
CA HIS A 73 -10.43 24.87 3.83
C HIS A 73 -11.58 25.63 4.50
N GLN A 74 -12.01 26.76 3.93
CA GLN A 74 -13.14 27.53 4.46
C GLN A 74 -14.44 26.69 4.48
N ARG A 75 -14.72 25.92 3.43
CA ARG A 75 -15.88 25.02 3.37
C ARG A 75 -15.82 23.98 4.50
N LYS A 76 -14.67 23.34 4.70
CA LYS A 76 -14.50 22.31 5.75
C LYS A 76 -14.53 22.92 7.16
N ALA A 77 -14.01 24.12 7.34
CA ALA A 77 -14.10 24.87 8.59
C ALA A 77 -15.56 25.19 8.95
N ALA A 78 -16.38 25.63 7.98
CA ALA A 78 -17.80 25.86 8.20
C ALA A 78 -18.55 24.57 8.61
N LEU A 79 -18.23 23.44 7.98
CA LEU A 79 -18.79 22.13 8.37
C LEU A 79 -18.37 21.72 9.78
N TYR A 80 -17.11 21.96 10.14
CA TYR A 80 -16.61 21.71 11.49
C TYR A 80 -17.36 22.55 12.54
N GLN A 81 -17.47 23.86 12.31
CA GLN A 81 -18.19 24.78 13.20
C GLN A 81 -19.67 24.38 13.36
N ALA A 82 -20.35 24.04 12.25
CA ALA A 82 -21.74 23.58 12.30
C ALA A 82 -21.89 22.27 13.11
N ALA A 83 -20.95 21.34 12.96
CA ALA A 83 -20.94 20.11 13.74
C ALA A 83 -20.67 20.38 15.22
N GLU A 84 -19.74 21.28 15.55
CA GLU A 84 -19.41 21.67 16.92
C GLU A 84 -20.59 22.34 17.63
N GLN A 85 -21.26 23.29 16.98
CA GLN A 85 -22.49 23.91 17.48
C GLN A 85 -23.57 22.86 17.77
N LYS A 86 -23.75 21.89 16.86
CA LYS A 86 -24.71 20.80 17.05
C LYS A 86 -24.34 19.92 18.24
N VAL A 87 -23.06 19.62 18.45
CA VAL A 87 -22.59 18.87 19.62
C VAL A 87 -22.89 19.64 20.90
N GLN A 88 -22.56 20.94 20.96
CA GLN A 88 -22.84 21.79 22.12
C GLN A 88 -24.34 21.85 22.43
N MET A 89 -25.19 22.01 21.41
CA MET A 89 -26.65 21.99 21.59
C MET A 89 -27.17 20.66 22.14
N LEU A 90 -26.69 19.53 21.61
CA LEU A 90 -27.09 18.20 22.06
C LEU A 90 -26.58 17.91 23.48
N GLU A 91 -25.37 18.33 23.80
CA GLU A 91 -24.78 18.21 25.14
C GLU A 91 -25.61 18.96 26.17
N GLN A 92 -25.98 20.21 25.88
CA GLN A 92 -26.85 21.00 26.75
C GLN A 92 -28.22 20.34 26.93
N LYS A 93 -28.83 19.85 25.84
CA LYS A 93 -30.16 19.21 25.87
C LYS A 93 -30.18 17.88 26.63
N PHE A 94 -29.11 17.09 26.55
CA PHE A 94 -29.07 15.72 27.06
C PHE A 94 -28.05 15.48 28.18
N LYS A 95 -27.56 16.54 28.83
CA LYS A 95 -26.48 16.50 29.84
C LYS A 95 -26.62 15.36 30.87
N ARG A 96 -27.80 15.21 31.49
CA ARG A 96 -28.04 14.16 32.51
C ARG A 96 -27.99 12.76 31.92
N SER A 97 -28.57 12.55 30.74
CA SER A 97 -28.57 11.26 30.05
C SER A 97 -27.16 10.86 29.64
N ILE A 98 -26.39 11.80 29.09
CA ILE A 98 -24.98 11.60 28.71
C ILE A 98 -24.15 11.13 29.91
N ILE A 99 -24.28 11.80 31.07
CA ILE A 99 -23.56 11.40 32.29
C ILE A 99 -23.93 9.99 32.73
N LYS A 100 -25.22 9.63 32.72
CA LYS A 100 -25.68 8.30 33.13
C LYS A 100 -25.25 7.19 32.16
N SER A 101 -25.24 7.46 30.86
CA SER A 101 -24.85 6.48 29.84
C SER A 101 -23.35 6.40 29.59
N ARG A 102 -22.56 7.32 30.17
CA ARG A 102 -21.11 7.40 29.93
C ARG A 102 -20.35 6.08 30.19
N PRO A 103 -20.56 5.35 31.30
CA PRO A 103 -19.86 4.10 31.55
C PRO A 103 -20.11 3.04 30.46
N TYR A 104 -21.33 2.98 29.94
CA TYR A 104 -21.68 2.06 28.85
C TYR A 104 -20.89 2.38 27.57
N PHE A 105 -20.79 3.66 27.19
CA PHE A 105 -20.07 4.05 25.97
C PHE A 105 -18.55 3.91 26.12
N GLU A 106 -18.01 4.09 27.32
CA GLU A 106 -16.59 3.84 27.62
C GLU A 106 -16.26 2.35 27.49
N GLU A 107 -17.06 1.46 28.10
CA GLU A 107 -16.88 0.00 27.97
C GLU A 107 -17.08 -0.46 26.52
N LYS A 108 -18.12 0.05 25.85
CA LYS A 108 -18.37 -0.24 24.44
C LYS A 108 -17.17 0.14 23.57
N TYR A 109 -16.57 1.30 23.81
CA TYR A 109 -15.38 1.76 23.07
C TYR A 109 -14.19 0.80 23.26
N LEU A 110 -13.98 0.31 24.49
CA LEU A 110 -12.93 -0.68 24.77
C LEU A 110 -13.18 -2.00 24.03
N CYS A 111 -14.40 -2.55 24.12
CA CYS A 111 -14.75 -3.79 23.42
C CYS A 111 -14.65 -3.65 21.89
N GLU A 112 -15.10 -2.51 21.34
CA GLU A 112 -14.97 -2.22 19.91
C GLU A 112 -13.50 -2.15 19.48
N GLY A 113 -12.63 -1.57 20.29
CA GLY A 113 -11.18 -1.53 20.07
C GLY A 113 -10.55 -2.93 20.07
N GLN A 114 -10.88 -3.77 21.05
CA GLN A 114 -10.42 -5.16 21.10
C GLN A 114 -10.89 -5.97 19.90
N LEU A 115 -12.15 -5.79 19.49
CA LEU A 115 -12.70 -6.46 18.31
C LEU A 115 -12.02 -6.00 17.02
N ALA A 116 -11.68 -4.70 16.91
CA ALA A 116 -10.92 -4.18 15.78
C ALA A 116 -9.53 -4.81 15.70
N ALA A 117 -8.80 -4.86 16.82
CA ALA A 117 -7.48 -5.49 16.87
C ALA A 117 -7.53 -6.98 16.47
N GLN A 118 -8.50 -7.74 16.99
CA GLN A 118 -8.68 -9.14 16.60
C GLN A 118 -9.01 -9.30 15.11
N LYS A 119 -9.84 -8.40 14.55
CA LYS A 119 -10.12 -8.40 13.11
C LYS A 119 -8.86 -8.17 12.30
N ASP A 120 -8.01 -7.23 12.70
CA ASP A 120 -6.75 -6.96 12.02
C ASP A 120 -5.80 -8.16 12.08
N THR A 121 -5.68 -8.81 13.24
CA THR A 121 -4.92 -10.07 13.38
C THR A 121 -5.47 -11.17 12.45
N ILE A 122 -6.80 -11.33 12.37
CA ILE A 122 -7.42 -12.29 11.45
C ILE A 122 -7.08 -11.96 10.00
N ILE A 123 -7.14 -10.68 9.61
CA ILE A 123 -6.79 -10.24 8.25
C ILE A 123 -5.33 -10.56 7.94
N GLN A 124 -4.41 -10.29 8.87
CA GLN A 124 -2.99 -10.59 8.71
C GLN A 124 -2.75 -12.10 8.55
N ILE A 125 -3.34 -12.93 9.41
CA ILE A 125 -3.22 -14.40 9.33
C ILE A 125 -3.81 -14.89 8.00
N ARG A 126 -4.98 -14.38 7.58
CA ARG A 126 -5.57 -14.74 6.29
C ARG A 126 -4.65 -14.41 5.12
N TYR A 127 -4.02 -13.24 5.13
CA TYR A 127 -3.05 -12.85 4.12
C TYR A 127 -1.82 -13.76 4.13
N ALA A 128 -1.28 -14.07 5.31
CA ALA A 128 -0.14 -14.98 5.45
C ALA A 128 -0.45 -16.39 4.92
N VAL A 129 -1.63 -16.93 5.23
CA VAL A 129 -2.10 -18.23 4.71
C VAL A 129 -2.27 -18.17 3.18
N GLN A 130 -2.85 -17.09 2.65
CA GLN A 130 -2.98 -16.91 1.21
C GLN A 130 -1.62 -16.87 0.52
N ARG A 131 -0.65 -16.14 1.08
CA ARG A 131 0.72 -16.07 0.57
C ARG A 131 1.39 -17.45 0.60
N ALA A 132 1.30 -18.18 1.72
CA ALA A 132 1.85 -19.53 1.83
C ALA A 132 1.24 -20.50 0.81
N LYS A 133 -0.07 -20.40 0.54
CA LYS A 133 -0.74 -21.19 -0.51
C LYS A 133 -0.23 -20.83 -1.90
N GLN A 134 -0.05 -19.54 -2.19
CA GLN A 134 0.51 -19.08 -3.46
C GLN A 134 1.94 -19.60 -3.65
N GLU A 135 2.79 -19.46 -2.65
CA GLU A 135 4.17 -19.99 -2.66
C GLU A 135 4.19 -21.51 -2.86
N TYR A 136 3.34 -22.26 -2.15
CA TYR A 136 3.23 -23.70 -2.32
C TYR A 136 2.81 -24.09 -3.75
N SER A 137 1.80 -23.41 -4.30
CA SER A 137 1.36 -23.65 -5.68
C SER A 137 2.45 -23.31 -6.71
N ALA A 138 3.21 -22.23 -6.48
CA ALA A 138 4.34 -21.85 -7.34
C ALA A 138 5.46 -22.90 -7.28
N CYS A 139 5.78 -23.43 -6.10
CA CYS A 139 6.73 -24.52 -5.94
C CYS A 139 6.29 -25.78 -6.68
N LEU A 140 5.01 -26.17 -6.60
CA LEU A 140 4.47 -27.32 -7.32
C LEU A 140 4.57 -27.13 -8.84
N HIS A 141 4.16 -25.97 -9.37
CA HIS A 141 4.30 -25.67 -10.79
C HIS A 141 5.77 -25.67 -11.24
N ARG A 142 6.69 -25.19 -10.39
CA ARG A 142 8.12 -25.24 -10.69
C ARG A 142 8.66 -26.67 -10.74
N LEU A 143 8.20 -27.55 -9.85
CA LEU A 143 8.56 -28.97 -9.88
C LEU A 143 7.98 -29.68 -11.11
N GLU A 144 6.72 -29.38 -11.45
CA GLU A 144 6.07 -29.84 -12.68
C GLU A 144 6.87 -29.40 -13.91
N GLN A 145 7.27 -28.13 -13.97
CA GLN A 145 8.10 -27.59 -15.06
C GLN A 145 9.45 -28.32 -15.16
N ILE A 146 10.17 -28.50 -14.05
CA ILE A 146 11.45 -29.23 -14.04
C ILE A 146 11.24 -30.68 -14.50
N SER A 147 10.16 -31.32 -14.06
CA SER A 147 9.82 -32.69 -14.45
C SER A 147 9.59 -32.78 -15.97
N GLU A 148 8.76 -31.90 -16.51
CA GLU A 148 8.48 -31.83 -17.95
C GLU A 148 9.76 -31.55 -18.76
N GLU A 149 10.60 -30.61 -18.32
CA GLU A 149 11.89 -30.32 -18.94
C GLU A 149 12.80 -31.55 -18.99
N ILE A 150 12.91 -32.30 -17.89
CA ILE A 150 13.70 -33.55 -17.84
C ILE A 150 13.12 -34.60 -18.80
N HIS A 151 11.79 -34.73 -18.86
CA HIS A 151 11.13 -35.66 -19.77
C HIS A 151 11.38 -35.30 -21.24
N VAL A 152 11.22 -34.02 -21.61
CA VAL A 152 11.52 -33.50 -22.95
C VAL A 152 13.01 -33.68 -23.30
N GLN A 153 13.93 -33.38 -22.38
CA GLN A 153 15.37 -33.57 -22.59
C GLN A 153 15.70 -35.04 -22.86
N ARG A 154 15.11 -35.97 -22.10
CA ARG A 154 15.28 -37.42 -22.30
C ARG A 154 14.66 -37.89 -23.61
N GLN A 155 13.50 -37.38 -24.00
CA GLN A 155 12.88 -37.69 -25.28
C GLN A 155 13.75 -37.21 -26.45
N ASN A 156 14.28 -35.99 -26.36
CA ASN A 156 15.18 -35.43 -27.36
C ASN A 156 16.51 -36.20 -27.44
N ASN A 157 17.11 -36.53 -26.29
CA ASN A 157 18.32 -37.35 -26.23
C ASN A 157 18.06 -38.76 -26.77
N LYS A 158 16.92 -39.39 -26.46
CA LYS A 158 16.53 -40.69 -27.02
C LYS A 158 16.31 -40.62 -28.53
N LEU A 159 15.75 -39.53 -29.05
CA LEU A 159 15.59 -39.32 -30.49
C LEU A 159 16.96 -39.15 -31.18
N MET A 160 17.90 -38.47 -30.52
CA MET A 160 19.28 -38.33 -30.97
C MET A 160 20.08 -39.65 -30.88
N GLU A 161 19.85 -40.45 -29.83
CA GLU A 161 20.52 -41.74 -29.59
C GLU A 161 19.92 -42.87 -30.46
N CYS A 162 18.61 -42.85 -30.75
CA CYS A 162 17.97 -43.68 -31.77
C CYS A 162 18.47 -43.35 -33.19
N SER A 163 19.03 -42.17 -33.43
CA SER A 163 19.71 -41.85 -34.69
C SER A 163 21.12 -42.46 -34.76
N LEU A 164 21.65 -43.01 -33.66
CA LEU A 164 22.99 -43.61 -33.56
C LEU A 164 22.97 -45.10 -33.17
N GLN A 165 21.86 -45.64 -32.65
CA GLN A 165 21.75 -47.03 -32.22
C GLN A 165 21.03 -47.86 -33.29
N GLY A 166 21.81 -48.65 -34.03
CA GLY A 166 21.34 -49.54 -35.09
C GLY A 166 20.26 -50.55 -34.65
N PRO A 167 19.61 -51.25 -35.60
CA PRO A 167 18.37 -51.98 -35.37
C PRO A 167 18.51 -52.99 -34.23
N ARG A 168 17.74 -52.80 -33.15
CA ARG A 168 17.64 -53.80 -32.08
C ARG A 168 16.85 -55.00 -32.59
N GLU A 169 17.43 -56.18 -32.44
CA GLU A 169 16.84 -57.45 -32.89
C GLU A 169 15.56 -57.80 -32.11
N PRO A 170 14.58 -58.49 -32.74
CA PRO A 170 13.31 -58.84 -32.11
C PRO A 170 13.47 -59.75 -30.88
N GLY A 171 13.05 -59.25 -29.71
CA GLY A 171 12.98 -60.04 -28.47
C GLY A 171 11.81 -61.03 -28.48
N VAL A 172 12.11 -62.29 -28.18
CA VAL A 172 11.21 -63.42 -28.09
C VAL A 172 10.53 -63.53 -26.71
N GLY A 173 9.19 -63.53 -26.70
CA GLY A 173 8.27 -64.30 -25.84
C GLY A 173 8.30 -64.16 -24.32
N ALA A 174 7.16 -63.77 -23.74
CA ALA A 174 6.57 -64.38 -22.52
C ALA A 174 5.18 -63.76 -22.25
N GLU A 175 4.13 -64.24 -22.92
CA GLU A 175 2.77 -64.03 -22.44
C GLU A 175 2.52 -64.85 -21.15
N VAL A 176 2.19 -64.16 -20.06
CA VAL A 176 1.52 -64.75 -18.90
C VAL A 176 0.27 -63.91 -18.59
N SER A 177 -0.87 -64.42 -19.05
CA SER A 177 -2.20 -63.98 -18.61
C SER A 177 -2.45 -64.50 -17.19
N SER A 178 -2.75 -63.61 -16.25
CA SER A 178 -3.60 -63.97 -15.11
C SER A 178 -4.28 -62.74 -14.50
N MET A 179 -5.59 -62.65 -14.77
CA MET A 179 -6.62 -62.41 -13.76
C MET A 179 -6.61 -61.06 -13.01
N VAL A 180 -7.28 -60.05 -13.60
CA VAL A 180 -8.36 -59.32 -12.93
C VAL A 180 -9.16 -58.55 -13.99
N ASN A 181 -10.40 -58.95 -14.23
CA ASN A 181 -11.44 -58.15 -14.90
C ASN A 181 -12.77 -58.87 -14.65
N SER A 182 -13.27 -58.74 -13.43
CA SER A 182 -14.63 -59.09 -13.06
C SER A 182 -15.11 -58.01 -12.11
N TRP A 183 -15.50 -56.85 -12.65
CA TRP A 183 -16.41 -55.87 -12.05
C TRP A 183 -16.75 -54.81 -13.11
N GLN A 184 -17.56 -55.19 -14.08
CA GLN A 184 -18.38 -54.24 -14.84
C GLN A 184 -19.71 -54.91 -15.12
N GLU A 185 -20.71 -54.56 -14.32
CA GLU A 185 -22.02 -54.10 -14.77
C GLU A 185 -22.97 -54.03 -13.56
N LEU A 186 -23.31 -52.80 -13.16
CA LEU A 186 -24.69 -52.34 -13.11
C LEU A 186 -24.67 -50.83 -12.86
N ASP A 187 -24.76 -50.11 -13.98
CA ASP A 187 -25.07 -48.70 -14.08
C ASP A 187 -26.56 -48.51 -13.76
N ASN A 188 -26.91 -47.66 -12.79
CA ASN A 188 -28.25 -47.05 -12.74
C ASN A 188 -28.29 -45.77 -11.87
N LYS A 189 -28.11 -44.64 -12.56
CA LYS A 189 -28.78 -43.34 -12.40
C LYS A 189 -29.65 -43.12 -11.14
N LYS A 190 -29.36 -42.07 -10.37
CA LYS A 190 -30.16 -40.82 -10.27
C LYS A 190 -29.77 -39.95 -9.06
N ASP A 191 -29.38 -38.72 -9.39
CA ASP A 191 -29.83 -37.43 -8.85
C ASP A 191 -29.76 -37.08 -7.35
N ALA A 192 -29.22 -35.88 -7.14
CA ALA A 192 -29.41 -34.93 -6.02
C ALA A 192 -28.58 -35.13 -4.74
N ASN A 193 -27.42 -34.47 -4.71
CA ASN A 193 -26.72 -34.08 -3.47
C ASN A 193 -27.60 -33.14 -2.64
N GLY A 194 -28.33 -33.71 -1.69
CA GLY A 194 -28.87 -33.02 -0.53
C GLY A 194 -27.91 -33.17 0.65
N MET A 195 -27.43 -32.03 1.13
CA MET A 195 -27.04 -31.71 2.50
C MET A 195 -27.23 -32.84 3.53
N GLU A 196 -26.13 -33.44 4.01
CA GLU A 196 -26.15 -34.24 5.24
C GLU A 196 -25.55 -33.45 6.40
N ASP A 197 -26.40 -33.24 7.41
CA ASP A 197 -26.11 -32.61 8.70
C ASP A 197 -25.01 -33.36 9.45
N ILE A 198 -23.87 -32.70 9.64
CA ILE A 198 -22.89 -33.12 10.64
C ILE A 198 -23.42 -32.66 12.00
N ASN A 199 -24.17 -33.53 12.65
CA ASN A 199 -24.57 -33.41 14.04
C ASN A 199 -23.32 -33.55 14.94
N LEU A 200 -22.66 -32.43 15.23
CA LEU A 200 -21.61 -32.35 16.24
C LEU A 200 -22.28 -32.01 17.58
N ASP A 201 -22.62 -33.06 18.33
CA ASP A 201 -23.12 -32.98 19.70
C ASP A 201 -22.06 -32.35 20.61
N TRP A 202 -22.23 -31.05 20.90
CA TRP A 202 -21.42 -30.30 21.86
C TRP A 202 -21.85 -30.69 23.27
N ASN A 203 -21.22 -31.73 23.84
CA ASN A 203 -21.23 -31.96 25.29
C ASN A 203 -20.43 -30.83 25.97
N LEU A 204 -21.14 -29.72 26.21
CA LEU A 204 -20.69 -28.58 27.00
C LEU A 204 -20.82 -28.94 28.50
N ASP A 205 -19.95 -29.82 28.97
CA ASP A 205 -19.85 -30.12 30.40
C ASP A 205 -19.09 -28.97 31.11
N LYS A 206 -19.89 -27.99 31.55
CA LYS A 206 -19.83 -27.41 32.89
C LYS A 206 -18.44 -26.95 33.39
N CYS A 207 -17.95 -25.82 32.89
CA CYS A 207 -16.96 -25.02 33.62
C CYS A 207 -17.65 -24.29 34.78
N ASP A 208 -17.73 -24.97 35.93
CA ASP A 208 -18.12 -24.38 37.21
C ASP A 208 -17.03 -23.38 37.66
N SER A 209 -17.39 -22.10 37.58
CA SER A 209 -16.60 -21.00 38.13
C SER A 209 -16.76 -21.01 39.65
N ARG A 210 -15.80 -21.57 40.39
CA ARG A 210 -15.66 -21.34 41.85
C ARG A 210 -14.29 -21.75 42.39
N SER A 211 -13.69 -20.78 43.08
CA SER A 211 -12.93 -20.93 44.33
C SER A 211 -11.40 -20.87 44.27
N LEU A 212 -10.96 -19.68 44.68
CA LEU A 212 -9.69 -19.26 45.26
C LEU A 212 -8.96 -20.33 46.11
N GLY A 213 -7.63 -20.33 45.97
CA GLY A 213 -6.68 -20.54 47.06
C GLY A 213 -6.02 -21.93 47.14
N SER A 214 -4.73 -22.02 46.79
CA SER A 214 -3.64 -22.46 47.67
C SER A 214 -2.39 -22.93 46.88
N LEU A 215 -1.28 -22.25 47.15
CA LEU A 215 0.13 -22.70 47.27
C LEU A 215 0.55 -24.07 46.67
N SER A 216 1.56 -24.08 45.78
CA SER A 216 2.95 -24.51 46.10
C SER A 216 3.81 -24.92 44.89
N MET A 217 5.10 -24.54 44.97
CA MET A 217 6.37 -25.14 44.49
C MET A 217 6.64 -25.50 43.01
N ASP A 218 7.58 -24.72 42.44
CA ASP A 218 8.75 -25.03 41.61
C ASP A 218 8.81 -26.30 40.74
N THR A 219 9.08 -26.12 39.44
CA THR A 219 10.30 -26.63 38.76
C THR A 219 10.66 -25.82 37.50
N SER A 220 11.84 -25.17 37.55
CA SER A 220 12.83 -24.88 36.49
C SER A 220 12.48 -24.95 34.99
N SER A 221 12.74 -23.87 34.24
CA SER A 221 13.63 -23.78 33.04
C SER A 221 13.47 -22.38 32.40
N ILE A 222 14.42 -21.44 32.50
CA ILE A 222 15.58 -21.16 31.63
C ILE A 222 15.24 -20.86 30.14
N LEU A 223 15.54 -19.60 29.78
CA LEU A 223 15.79 -18.95 28.47
C LEU A 223 14.56 -18.69 27.57
N SER A 224 14.35 -17.49 27.02
CA SER A 224 15.34 -16.53 26.48
C SER A 224 14.77 -15.11 26.49
N ASP A 225 15.61 -14.14 26.82
CA ASP A 225 15.51 -12.77 26.32
C ASP A 225 15.43 -12.82 24.79
N ALA A 226 14.39 -12.22 24.23
CA ALA A 226 14.42 -11.63 22.91
C ALA A 226 13.54 -10.38 23.00
N ASP A 227 14.21 -9.23 22.94
CA ASP A 227 13.61 -7.93 22.69
C ASP A 227 12.76 -8.01 21.42
N ASP A 228 11.43 -8.14 21.56
CA ASP A 228 10.50 -7.80 20.48
C ASP A 228 10.34 -6.28 20.49
N LEU A 229 11.29 -5.64 19.80
CA LEU A 229 11.18 -4.26 19.38
C LEU A 229 10.00 -4.17 18.38
N ASP A 230 8.91 -3.54 18.82
CA ASP A 230 7.85 -3.00 17.97
C ASP A 230 8.42 -1.90 17.03
N PHE A 231 9.25 -2.25 16.04
CA PHE A 231 9.97 -1.30 15.18
C PHE A 231 9.71 -1.45 13.67
N ASP A 232 8.71 -2.22 13.22
CA ASP A 232 8.60 -2.50 11.77
C ASP A 232 7.62 -1.60 10.97
N ASP A 233 6.62 -0.96 11.59
CA ASP A 233 5.62 -0.17 10.82
C ASP A 233 6.15 1.23 10.41
N ASP A 234 6.85 1.92 11.31
CA ASP A 234 7.45 3.24 11.03
C ASP A 234 8.68 3.13 10.11
N SER A 235 9.42 2.01 10.18
CA SER A 235 10.59 1.74 9.34
C SER A 235 10.22 1.56 7.86
N GLN A 236 9.07 0.94 7.57
CA GLN A 236 8.63 0.70 6.20
C GLN A 236 8.11 1.98 5.52
N VAL A 237 7.35 2.82 6.24
CA VAL A 237 6.86 4.11 5.71
C VAL A 237 8.02 5.09 5.51
N THR A 238 8.98 5.12 6.42
CA THR A 238 10.19 5.95 6.28
C THR A 238 11.07 5.48 5.12
N MET A 239 11.21 4.16 4.92
CA MET A 239 11.92 3.60 3.76
C MET A 239 11.22 3.92 2.43
N GLU A 240 9.89 3.81 2.33
CA GLU A 240 9.15 4.18 1.10
C GLU A 240 9.29 5.69 0.81
N LEU A 241 9.27 6.53 1.85
CA LEU A 241 9.45 7.97 1.73
C LEU A 241 10.88 8.32 1.28
N GLU A 242 11.90 7.61 1.78
CA GLU A 242 13.30 7.74 1.36
C GLU A 242 13.50 7.29 -0.09
N GLN A 243 12.85 6.19 -0.50
CA GLN A 243 12.84 5.71 -1.90
C GLN A 243 12.18 6.73 -2.83
N LEU A 244 11.07 7.35 -2.42
CA LEU A 244 10.43 8.43 -3.17
C LEU A 244 11.34 9.67 -3.27
N ARG A 245 12.03 10.06 -2.20
CA ARG A 245 13.03 11.14 -2.24
C ARG A 245 14.16 10.82 -3.21
N GLN A 246 14.67 9.59 -3.19
CA GLN A 246 15.70 9.15 -4.12
C GLN A 246 15.20 9.15 -5.55
N LYS A 247 14.00 8.64 -5.80
CA LYS A 247 13.38 8.64 -7.14
C LYS A 247 13.17 10.06 -7.66
N VAL A 248 12.78 11.01 -6.82
CA VAL A 248 12.67 12.44 -7.18
C VAL A 248 14.05 13.02 -7.52
N ARG A 249 15.11 12.70 -6.76
CA ARG A 249 16.50 13.11 -7.07
C ARG A 249 16.98 12.56 -8.42
N ASP A 250 16.74 11.28 -8.67
CA ASP A 250 17.16 10.60 -9.91
C ASP A 250 16.38 11.13 -11.12
N LEU A 251 15.07 11.33 -10.98
CA LEU A 251 14.24 11.93 -12.03
C LEU A 251 14.62 13.39 -12.26
N ALA A 252 14.88 14.20 -11.24
CA ALA A 252 15.25 15.61 -11.39
C ALA A 252 16.61 15.82 -12.12
N THR A 253 17.49 14.80 -12.12
CA THR A 253 18.81 14.85 -12.77
C THR A 253 18.83 14.29 -14.20
N LYS A 254 17.79 13.54 -14.63
CA LYS A 254 17.64 13.04 -16.01
C LYS A 254 17.79 14.10 -17.12
N PRO A 255 17.32 15.36 -16.98
CA PRO A 255 17.45 16.38 -18.02
C PRO A 255 18.90 16.67 -18.39
N LEU A 256 19.82 16.61 -17.41
CA LEU A 256 21.25 16.83 -17.61
C LEU A 256 21.90 15.72 -18.44
N MET A 257 21.33 14.52 -18.48
CA MET A 257 21.84 13.41 -19.29
C MET A 257 21.30 13.39 -20.72
N MET A 258 20.08 13.87 -20.95
CA MET A 258 19.50 14.02 -22.30
C MET A 258 20.26 15.06 -23.14
N GLU A 259 20.83 16.07 -22.48
CA GLU A 259 21.55 17.17 -23.14
C GLU A 259 22.86 16.75 -23.82
N SER A 260 23.43 15.60 -23.42
CA SER A 260 24.64 15.02 -24.02
C SER A 260 24.39 14.26 -25.32
N LYS A 261 23.12 14.04 -25.72
CA LYS A 261 22.72 13.31 -26.94
C LYS A 261 21.86 14.19 -27.85
N ARG A 262 22.38 15.35 -28.25
CA ARG A 262 21.65 16.27 -29.14
C ARG A 262 22.03 16.04 -30.60
N THR A 263 21.52 14.95 -31.18
CA THR A 263 21.37 14.75 -32.63
C THR A 263 20.09 13.94 -32.84
N GLU A 264 19.02 14.60 -33.26
CA GLU A 264 17.69 14.10 -33.72
C GLU A 264 16.53 14.81 -33.00
N GLU A 265 15.89 15.75 -33.71
CA GLU A 265 15.02 16.79 -33.13
C GLU A 265 13.51 16.44 -33.17
N VAL A 266 13.10 15.21 -33.46
CA VAL A 266 11.66 14.90 -33.68
C VAL A 266 11.03 13.95 -32.65
N GLU A 267 11.79 13.06 -31.99
CA GLU A 267 11.25 12.15 -30.94
C GLU A 267 11.32 12.74 -29.50
N GLY A 268 12.14 13.77 -29.26
CA GLY A 268 12.46 14.24 -27.90
C GLY A 268 11.36 15.04 -27.17
N VAL A 269 10.22 15.35 -27.80
CA VAL A 269 9.16 16.18 -27.20
C VAL A 269 8.14 15.33 -26.41
N GLU A 270 7.81 14.13 -26.90
CA GLU A 270 6.90 13.22 -26.19
C GLU A 270 7.58 12.58 -24.98
N ASP A 271 8.85 12.18 -25.12
CA ASP A 271 9.65 11.63 -24.02
C ASP A 271 9.88 12.66 -22.89
N ARG A 272 10.02 13.94 -23.24
CA ARG A 272 10.15 15.03 -22.27
C ARG A 272 8.88 15.25 -21.47
N LYS A 273 7.72 15.26 -22.13
CA LYS A 273 6.41 15.36 -21.45
C LYS A 273 6.13 14.13 -20.58
N GLY A 274 6.53 12.93 -21.03
CA GLY A 274 6.42 11.69 -20.26
C GLY A 274 7.25 11.72 -18.99
N TRP A 275 8.51 12.16 -19.08
CA TRP A 275 9.39 12.33 -17.93
C TRP A 275 8.89 13.41 -16.94
N GLU A 276 8.45 14.56 -17.44
CA GLU A 276 7.88 15.63 -16.61
C GLU A 276 6.62 15.17 -15.86
N SER A 277 5.76 14.38 -16.53
CA SER A 277 4.58 13.78 -15.92
C SER A 277 4.95 12.75 -14.84
N GLU A 278 5.95 11.90 -15.08
CA GLU A 278 6.45 10.93 -14.09
C GLU A 278 7.09 11.64 -12.87
N LEU A 279 7.88 12.69 -13.11
CA LEU A 279 8.46 13.50 -12.05
C LEU A 279 7.37 14.20 -11.22
N ASN A 280 6.40 14.84 -11.86
CA ASN A 280 5.30 15.48 -11.14
C ASN A 280 4.48 14.45 -10.34
N ALA A 281 4.17 13.28 -10.91
CA ALA A 281 3.42 12.24 -10.20
C ALA A 281 4.18 11.69 -8.98
N THR A 282 5.51 11.57 -9.07
CA THR A 282 6.35 11.12 -7.95
C THR A 282 6.52 12.19 -6.88
N VAL A 283 6.67 13.46 -7.26
CA VAL A 283 6.65 14.61 -6.35
C VAL A 283 5.29 14.70 -5.65
N ASP A 284 4.18 14.59 -6.37
CA ASP A 284 2.83 14.58 -5.80
C ASP A 284 2.63 13.41 -4.82
N LYS A 285 3.19 12.22 -5.13
CA LYS A 285 3.12 11.06 -4.22
C LYS A 285 3.94 11.31 -2.95
N LEU A 286 5.16 11.84 -3.09
CA LEU A 286 6.00 12.24 -1.96
C LEU A 286 5.26 13.29 -1.10
N ASP A 287 4.66 14.27 -1.76
CA ASP A 287 3.95 15.38 -1.13
C ASP A 287 2.74 14.89 -0.33
N ARG A 288 1.96 13.97 -0.89
CA ARG A 288 0.85 13.32 -0.18
C ARG A 288 1.32 12.53 1.05
N MET A 289 2.45 11.83 0.94
CA MET A 289 3.04 11.04 2.03
C MET A 289 3.57 11.96 3.15
N MET A 290 4.31 13.00 2.79
CA MET A 290 4.82 14.03 3.71
C MET A 290 3.67 14.75 4.42
N LEU A 291 2.61 15.11 3.69
CA LEU A 291 1.43 15.75 4.25
C LEU A 291 0.73 14.85 5.27
N LYS A 292 0.63 13.54 4.99
CA LYS A 292 0.04 12.57 5.90
C LYS A 292 0.85 12.50 7.20
N GLN A 293 2.17 12.45 7.10
CA GLN A 293 3.09 12.44 8.25
C GLN A 293 3.02 13.73 9.07
N GLU A 294 2.90 14.89 8.43
CA GLU A 294 2.72 16.18 9.10
C GLU A 294 1.37 16.28 9.81
N CYS A 295 0.30 15.77 9.20
CA CYS A 295 -1.02 15.68 9.82
C CYS A 295 -1.02 14.74 11.03
N GLU A 296 -0.27 13.63 10.97
CA GLU A 296 -0.10 12.68 12.08
C GLU A 296 0.70 13.29 13.23
N LYS A 297 1.82 13.98 12.91
CA LYS A 297 2.61 14.73 13.90
C LYS A 297 1.81 15.86 14.57
N SER A 298 1.02 16.60 13.80
CA SER A 298 0.16 17.68 14.33
C SER A 298 -0.95 17.13 15.23
N GLN A 299 -1.42 15.91 14.99
CA GLN A 299 -2.39 15.22 15.87
C GLN A 299 -1.76 14.75 17.18
N GLN A 300 -0.48 14.35 17.17
CA GLN A 300 0.25 13.93 18.37
C GLN A 300 0.65 15.11 19.28
N GLN A 301 0.76 16.33 18.73
CA GLN A 301 1.16 17.53 19.48
C GLN A 301 0.00 18.35 20.05
N SER A 302 -1.26 18.01 19.77
CA SER A 302 -2.40 18.71 20.36
C SER A 302 -2.62 18.23 21.81
N PRO A 303 -2.44 19.08 22.83
CA PRO A 303 -2.76 18.69 24.20
C PRO A 303 -4.27 18.47 24.31
N VAL A 304 -4.64 17.40 25.02
CA VAL A 304 -6.02 17.08 25.44
C VAL A 304 -6.59 18.23 26.27
#